data_AF-A0A9X2MUC4-F1
#
_entry.id   AF-A0A9X2MUC4-F1
#
_cell.length_a   1.000
_cell.length_b   1.000
_cell.length_c   1.000
_cell.angle_alpha   90.00
_cell.angle_beta   90.00
_cell.angle_gamma   90.00
#
_symmetry.space_group_name_H-M   'P 1'
#
loop_
_entity.id
_entity.type
_entity.pdbx_description
1 polymer ?
#
loop_
_entity_poly.entity_id
_entity_poly.type
_entity_poly.pdbx_seq_one_letter_code
_entity_poly.pdbx_strand_id
1 'polypeptide(L)'
;MRKAILFWIVLLLLTACSNGNGASQNTQFSENDAIAKVITNERSVRFSSDVSFPTEAKRVKGIIHGGGPAPGITIPGEFESSAKRVSEGTFIVTLTEYWKAEDFRDSTEKKGTLSAYWKYEVTPNKIKFLEQGGDTSPDLIE
;
A
#
# COMPACT_ATOMS: atom_id res chain seq x y z
N MET A 1 -42.22 53.93 44.40
CA MET A 1 -41.28 53.26 43.49
C MET A 1 -40.41 52.33 44.33
N ARG A 2 -40.71 51.02 44.34
CA ARG A 2 -40.05 50.01 45.19
C ARG A 2 -39.18 49.11 44.31
N LYS A 3 -37.91 48.96 44.70
CA LYS A 3 -36.91 48.05 44.13
C LYS A 3 -37.33 46.60 44.39
N ALA A 4 -37.19 45.73 43.40
CA ALA A 4 -37.08 44.28 43.60
C ALA A 4 -36.14 43.71 42.55
N ILE A 5 -34.97 43.31 43.03
CA ILE A 5 -33.91 42.55 42.36
C ILE A 5 -34.25 41.08 42.58
N LEU A 6 -34.28 40.26 41.52
CA LEU A 6 -34.27 38.79 41.58
C LEU A 6 -33.67 38.29 40.25
N PHE A 7 -32.35 38.22 40.13
CA PHE A 7 -31.54 37.00 40.37
C PHE A 7 -32.09 35.78 39.62
N TRP A 8 -31.89 35.74 38.30
CA TRP A 8 -32.02 34.52 37.51
C TRP A 8 -30.74 33.70 37.65
N ILE A 9 -30.85 32.62 38.42
CA ILE A 9 -29.81 31.61 38.64
C ILE A 9 -29.65 30.81 37.35
N VAL A 10 -28.52 30.99 36.68
CA VAL A 10 -28.05 30.13 35.58
C VAL A 10 -27.70 28.77 36.19
N LEU A 11 -28.56 27.78 35.96
CA LEU A 11 -28.34 26.41 36.41
C LEU A 11 -27.42 25.69 35.40
N LEU A 12 -26.11 25.78 35.66
CA LEU A 12 -25.06 24.92 35.13
C LEU A 12 -25.33 23.47 35.56
N LEU A 13 -25.80 22.62 34.65
CA LEU A 13 -25.70 21.16 34.79
C LEU A 13 -24.45 20.70 34.04
N LEU A 14 -23.31 20.82 34.71
CA LEU A 14 -22.09 20.08 34.39
C LEU A 14 -22.25 18.66 34.91
N THR A 15 -22.69 17.74 34.06
CA THR A 15 -22.53 16.31 34.29
C THR A 15 -21.08 15.94 33.99
N ALA A 16 -20.27 15.88 35.04
CA ALA A 16 -19.03 15.13 35.05
C ALA A 16 -19.35 13.64 35.27
N CYS A 17 -18.84 12.76 34.42
CA CYS A 17 -18.35 11.46 34.84
C CYS A 17 -17.20 11.02 33.93
N SER A 18 -16.09 10.76 34.60
CA SER A 18 -14.76 10.41 34.12
C SER A 18 -14.64 8.94 33.69
N ASN A 19 -13.50 8.64 33.05
CA ASN A 19 -12.88 7.32 32.86
C ASN A 19 -13.41 6.45 31.72
N GLY A 20 -13.07 6.83 30.49
CA GLY A 20 -12.66 5.87 29.47
C GLY A 20 -11.14 5.81 29.45
N ASN A 21 -10.59 4.71 29.96
CA ASN A 21 -9.17 4.40 30.05
C ASN A 21 -8.37 4.83 28.81
N GLY A 22 -7.15 5.29 29.08
CA GLY A 22 -6.11 5.39 28.08
C GLY A 22 -5.93 4.05 27.35
N ALA A 23 -6.29 4.07 26.08
CA ALA A 23 -5.54 3.39 25.05
C ALA A 23 -5.38 4.44 23.96
N SER A 24 -4.44 5.38 24.16
CA SER A 24 -3.66 5.79 23.01
C SER A 24 -3.01 4.49 22.55
N GLN A 25 -3.69 3.77 21.65
CA GLN A 25 -3.06 2.75 20.86
C GLN A 25 -1.99 3.52 20.12
N ASN A 26 -0.80 3.55 20.71
CA ASN A 26 0.42 3.79 19.98
C ASN A 26 0.57 2.53 19.12
N THR A 27 -0.30 2.40 18.11
CA THR A 27 -0.23 1.38 17.07
C THR A 27 1.03 1.73 16.32
N GLN A 28 2.13 1.17 16.81
CA GLN A 28 3.45 1.35 16.27
C GLN A 28 3.37 0.97 14.80
N PHE A 29 3.60 1.96 13.92
CA PHE A 29 3.55 1.76 12.47
C PHE A 29 4.47 0.60 12.08
N SER A 30 3.85 -0.48 11.62
CA SER A 30 4.50 -1.76 11.36
C SER A 30 4.85 -1.93 9.88
N GLU A 31 5.56 -3.01 9.58
CA GLU A 31 5.91 -3.39 8.20
C GLU A 31 4.67 -3.65 7.35
N ASN A 32 3.70 -4.38 7.89
CA ASN A 32 2.45 -4.67 7.19
C ASN A 32 1.60 -3.40 7.02
N ASP A 33 1.63 -2.46 7.97
CA ASP A 33 0.96 -1.16 7.80
C ASP A 33 1.57 -0.37 6.64
N ALA A 34 2.91 -0.37 6.53
CA ALA A 34 3.60 0.27 5.43
C ALA A 34 3.26 -0.37 4.07
N ILE A 35 3.26 -1.70 3.99
CA ILE A 35 2.90 -2.46 2.77
C ILE A 35 1.45 -2.18 2.36
N ALA A 36 0.51 -2.35 3.29
CA ALA A 36 -0.92 -2.12 3.03
C ALA A 36 -1.18 -0.69 2.57
N LYS A 37 -0.46 0.28 3.12
CA LYS A 37 -0.57 1.69 2.74
C LYS A 37 -0.13 1.93 1.28
N VAL A 38 1.00 1.37 0.85
CA VAL A 38 1.47 1.47 -0.55
C VAL A 38 0.45 0.85 -1.49
N ILE A 39 0.01 -0.38 -1.21
CA ILE A 39 -0.91 -1.11 -2.10
C ILE A 39 -2.26 -0.39 -2.21
N THR A 40 -2.79 0.14 -1.11
CA THR A 40 -4.06 0.89 -1.12
C THR A 40 -3.95 2.20 -1.91
N ASN A 41 -2.78 2.86 -1.88
CA ASN A 41 -2.55 4.11 -2.61
C ASN A 41 -2.25 3.89 -4.10
N GLU A 42 -1.44 2.90 -4.44
CA GLU A 42 -0.98 2.65 -5.81
C GLU A 42 -2.00 1.88 -6.66
N ARG A 43 -2.91 1.11 -6.04
CA ARG A 43 -4.02 0.44 -6.75
C ARG A 43 -4.88 1.41 -7.56
N SER A 44 -4.92 2.69 -7.19
CA SER A 44 -5.67 3.71 -7.94
C SER A 44 -4.84 4.45 -9.00
N VAL A 45 -3.51 4.29 -9.02
CA VAL A 45 -2.60 5.15 -9.81
C VAL A 45 -1.72 4.39 -10.79
N ARG A 46 -1.20 3.21 -10.43
CA ARG A 46 -0.16 2.53 -11.22
C ARG A 46 -0.46 1.10 -11.60
N PHE A 47 -1.28 0.42 -10.81
CA PHE A 47 -1.61 -0.97 -11.03
C PHE A 47 -2.98 -1.06 -11.70
N SER A 48 -3.10 -1.87 -12.76
CA SER A 48 -4.41 -2.27 -13.26
C SER A 48 -5.19 -2.92 -12.11
N SER A 49 -6.53 -2.81 -12.14
CA SER A 49 -7.43 -3.27 -11.06
C SER A 49 -7.23 -4.73 -10.61
N ASP A 50 -6.49 -5.50 -11.40
CA ASP A 50 -6.35 -6.95 -11.29
C ASP A 50 -5.00 -7.36 -10.66
N VAL A 51 -4.03 -6.43 -10.55
CA VAL A 51 -2.76 -6.68 -9.84
C VAL A 51 -3.00 -6.65 -8.33
N SER A 52 -2.82 -7.80 -7.70
CA SER A 52 -3.17 -8.02 -6.29
C SER A 52 -1.94 -8.41 -5.47
N PHE A 53 -0.97 -7.48 -5.39
CA PHE A 53 0.09 -7.56 -4.39
C PHE A 53 -0.49 -7.81 -2.98
N PRO A 54 0.13 -8.68 -2.17
CA PRO A 54 -0.36 -8.97 -0.84
C PRO A 54 -0.15 -7.77 0.09
N THR A 55 -1.14 -7.44 0.92
CA THR A 55 -1.06 -6.34 1.91
C THR A 55 -0.15 -6.61 3.10
N GLU A 56 0.60 -7.71 3.07
CA GLU A 56 1.48 -8.20 4.12
C GLU A 56 2.78 -8.70 3.47
N ALA A 57 3.84 -8.83 4.27
CA ALA A 57 5.11 -9.35 3.80
C ALA A 57 5.02 -10.84 3.42
N LYS A 58 4.72 -11.13 2.16
CA LYS A 58 4.61 -12.49 1.60
C LYS A 58 4.66 -12.47 0.07
N ARG A 59 4.74 -13.67 -0.49
CA ARG A 59 4.61 -13.92 -1.93
C ARG A 59 3.35 -14.73 -2.22
N VAL A 60 2.62 -14.36 -3.26
CA VAL A 60 1.40 -15.04 -3.73
C VAL A 60 1.43 -15.24 -5.23
N LYS A 61 0.71 -16.25 -5.74
CA LYS A 61 0.51 -16.44 -7.18
C LYS A 61 -0.58 -15.53 -7.70
N GLY A 62 -0.50 -15.12 -8.96
CA GLY A 62 -1.53 -14.36 -9.65
C GLY A 62 -1.34 -14.33 -11.16
N ILE A 63 -1.97 -13.36 -11.81
CA ILE A 63 -1.90 -13.14 -13.26
C ILE A 63 -1.28 -11.77 -13.51
N ILE A 64 -0.25 -11.72 -14.35
CA ILE A 64 0.37 -10.50 -14.83
C ILE A 64 -0.27 -10.13 -16.17
N HIS A 65 -0.56 -8.85 -16.34
CA HIS A 65 -1.13 -8.28 -17.57
C HIS A 65 -0.01 -7.49 -18.26
N GLY A 66 0.56 -8.05 -19.33
CA GLY A 66 1.69 -7.46 -20.05
C GLY A 66 1.28 -6.69 -21.31
N GLY A 67 0.16 -5.95 -21.24
CA GLY A 67 -0.26 -5.04 -22.30
C GLY A 67 -0.57 -5.67 -23.67
N GLY A 68 -0.48 -4.87 -24.73
CA GLY A 68 -0.75 -5.26 -26.13
C GLY A 68 -2.20 -5.03 -26.61
N PRO A 69 -2.50 -5.28 -27.91
CA PRO A 69 -3.83 -5.11 -28.47
C PRO A 69 -4.87 -5.96 -27.73
N ALA A 70 -6.08 -5.42 -27.56
CA ALA A 70 -7.17 -6.13 -26.86
C ALA A 70 -7.34 -7.57 -27.40
N PRO A 71 -7.42 -8.59 -26.53
CA PRO A 71 -7.63 -8.52 -25.08
C PRO A 71 -6.36 -8.35 -24.21
N GLY A 72 -5.19 -8.15 -24.81
CA GLY A 72 -3.89 -8.05 -24.12
C GLY A 72 -3.28 -9.41 -23.77
N ILE A 73 -1.99 -9.43 -23.42
CA ILE A 73 -1.26 -10.62 -22.97
C ILE A 73 -1.47 -10.80 -21.47
N THR A 74 -1.88 -11.98 -21.07
CA THR A 74 -1.95 -12.39 -19.66
C THR A 74 -1.11 -13.64 -19.44
N ILE A 75 -0.31 -13.63 -18.39
CA ILE A 75 0.58 -14.74 -18.04
C ILE A 75 0.51 -15.07 -16.54
N PRO A 76 0.76 -16.33 -16.15
CA PRO A 76 0.91 -16.67 -14.74
C PRO A 76 2.15 -15.98 -14.16
N GLY A 77 2.03 -15.50 -12.92
CA GLY A 77 3.14 -14.87 -12.22
C GLY A 77 3.05 -15.03 -10.70
N GLU A 78 4.01 -14.42 -10.01
CA GLU A 78 4.02 -14.28 -8.57
C GLU A 78 4.21 -12.81 -8.17
N PHE A 79 3.54 -12.40 -7.11
CA PHE A 79 3.58 -11.05 -6.55
C PHE A 79 4.10 -11.13 -5.14
N GLU A 80 5.17 -10.40 -4.85
CA GLU A 80 5.75 -10.30 -3.52
C GLU A 80 5.67 -8.87 -3.00
N SER A 81 5.25 -8.75 -1.75
CA SER A 81 5.42 -7.53 -0.98
C SER A 81 6.43 -7.78 0.13
N SER A 82 7.34 -6.84 0.32
CA SER A 82 8.25 -6.84 1.46
C SER A 82 8.43 -5.41 2.00
N ALA A 83 8.83 -5.31 3.26
CA ALA A 83 9.19 -4.05 3.88
C ALA A 83 10.43 -4.24 4.73
N LYS A 84 11.35 -3.28 4.66
CA LYS A 84 12.54 -3.24 5.51
C LYS A 84 12.55 -1.93 6.29
N ARG A 85 12.60 -2.01 7.62
CA ARG A 85 12.76 -0.83 8.47
C ARG A 85 14.13 -0.18 8.22
N VAL A 86 14.14 1.13 7.98
CA VAL A 86 15.38 1.93 7.84
C VAL A 86 15.58 2.91 8.99
N SER A 87 14.49 3.34 9.63
CA SER A 87 14.52 4.11 10.89
C SER A 87 13.20 3.92 11.64
N GLU A 88 13.06 4.55 12.81
CA GLU A 88 11.82 4.52 13.56
C GLU A 88 10.65 5.06 12.72
N GLY A 89 9.61 4.25 12.54
CA GLY A 89 8.46 4.58 11.71
C GLY A 89 8.73 4.70 10.21
N THR A 90 9.94 4.42 9.70
CA THR A 90 10.23 4.52 8.26
C THR A 90 10.63 3.17 7.68
N PHE A 91 9.99 2.81 6.58
CA PHE A 91 10.21 1.55 5.87
C PHE A 91 10.50 1.80 4.40
N ILE A 92 11.33 0.94 3.83
CA ILE A 92 11.39 0.75 2.38
C ILE A 92 10.51 -0.43 2.04
N VAL A 93 9.38 -0.15 1.40
CA VAL A 93 8.49 -1.17 0.85
C VAL A 93 8.96 -1.49 -0.56
N THR A 94 9.10 -2.78 -0.86
CA THR A 94 9.41 -3.28 -2.20
C THR A 94 8.28 -4.19 -2.66
N LEU A 95 7.68 -3.84 -3.80
CA LEU A 95 6.72 -4.67 -4.51
C LEU A 95 7.45 -5.31 -5.70
N THR A 96 7.40 -6.63 -5.85
CA THR A 96 8.09 -7.36 -6.92
C THR A 96 7.16 -8.34 -7.63
N GLU A 97 7.12 -8.25 -8.96
CA GLU A 97 6.50 -9.24 -9.83
C GLU A 97 7.54 -10.22 -10.35
N TYR A 98 7.16 -11.48 -10.48
CA TYR A 98 7.98 -12.54 -11.05
C TYR A 98 7.19 -13.28 -12.13
N TRP A 99 7.85 -13.56 -13.25
CA TRP A 99 7.30 -14.38 -14.33
C TRP A 99 8.38 -15.23 -14.98
N LYS A 100 7.97 -16.24 -15.74
CA LYS A 100 8.93 -17.00 -16.56
C LYS A 100 9.13 -16.29 -17.89
N ALA A 101 10.37 -16.24 -18.34
CA ALA A 101 10.68 -15.70 -19.66
C ALA A 101 9.89 -16.41 -20.77
N GLU A 102 9.69 -17.72 -20.63
CA GLU A 102 8.98 -18.60 -21.57
C GLU A 102 7.51 -18.22 -21.77
N ASP A 103 6.89 -17.53 -20.81
CA ASP A 103 5.46 -17.21 -20.86
C ASP A 103 5.16 -16.02 -21.80
N PHE A 104 6.17 -15.25 -22.21
CA PHE A 104 6.05 -14.20 -23.22
C PHE A 104 6.47 -14.70 -24.61
N ARG A 105 5.61 -14.45 -25.60
CA ARG A 105 5.50 -15.21 -26.88
C ARG A 105 6.66 -15.04 -27.89
N ASP A 106 7.81 -14.50 -27.49
CA ASP A 106 9.00 -14.30 -28.35
C ASP A 106 10.31 -14.85 -27.73
N SER A 107 10.25 -15.63 -26.65
CA SER A 107 11.42 -15.97 -25.84
C SER A 107 12.08 -17.32 -26.13
N THR A 108 12.19 -17.75 -27.39
CA THR A 108 12.99 -18.96 -27.73
C THR A 108 14.44 -18.87 -27.22
N GLU A 109 14.92 -17.68 -26.86
CA GLU A 109 16.27 -17.43 -26.33
C GLU A 109 16.36 -17.12 -24.83
N LYS A 110 15.25 -16.81 -24.13
CA LYS A 110 15.30 -16.47 -22.70
C LYS A 110 14.70 -17.58 -21.84
N LYS A 111 15.53 -18.18 -20.99
CA LYS A 111 15.13 -19.17 -19.98
C LYS A 111 15.24 -18.58 -18.59
N GLY A 112 14.33 -18.96 -17.70
CA GLY A 112 14.41 -18.61 -16.28
C GLY A 112 13.37 -17.60 -15.81
N THR A 113 13.51 -17.17 -14.56
CA THR A 113 12.59 -16.24 -13.89
C THR A 113 13.06 -14.81 -14.11
N LEU A 114 12.18 -13.99 -14.67
CA LEU A 114 12.31 -12.55 -14.81
C LEU A 114 11.55 -11.85 -13.67
N SER A 115 11.90 -10.61 -13.37
CA SER A 115 11.21 -9.84 -12.33
C SER A 115 11.26 -8.34 -12.53
N ALA A 116 10.18 -7.64 -12.16
CA ALA A 116 10.14 -6.18 -12.07
C ALA A 116 9.84 -5.77 -10.63
N TYR A 117 10.42 -4.65 -10.18
CA TYR A 117 10.21 -4.15 -8.82
C TYR A 117 9.94 -2.65 -8.77
N TRP A 118 9.27 -2.24 -7.70
CA TRP A 118 9.02 -0.85 -7.33
C TRP A 118 9.33 -0.66 -5.85
N LYS A 119 10.11 0.38 -5.54
CA LYS A 119 10.49 0.73 -4.16
C LYS A 119 9.88 2.05 -3.73
N TYR A 120 9.42 2.05 -2.49
CA TYR A 120 8.78 3.19 -1.85
C TYR A 120 9.36 3.39 -0.46
N GLU A 121 9.68 4.63 -0.12
CA GLU A 121 9.88 5.04 1.26
C GLU A 121 8.53 5.39 1.87
N VAL A 122 8.23 4.79 3.01
CA VAL A 122 6.91 4.88 3.64
C VAL A 122 7.06 5.23 5.10
N THR A 123 6.31 6.26 5.51
CA THR A 123 6.14 6.69 6.90
C THR A 123 4.66 6.69 7.26
N PRO A 124 4.27 6.90 8.54
CA PRO A 124 2.87 6.97 8.93
C PRO A 124 2.09 8.03 8.14
N ASN A 125 2.77 9.07 7.65
CA ASN A 125 2.14 10.23 7.02
C ASN A 125 2.40 10.34 5.50
N LYS A 126 3.37 9.61 4.95
CA LYS A 126 3.79 9.80 3.56
C LYS A 126 4.16 8.50 2.86
N ILE A 127 3.93 8.46 1.55
CA ILE A 127 4.55 7.52 0.62
C ILE A 127 5.40 8.34 -0.36
N LYS A 128 6.62 7.89 -0.61
CA LYS A 128 7.52 8.49 -1.60
C LYS A 128 8.05 7.38 -2.49
N PHE A 129 7.72 7.43 -3.77
CA PHE A 129 8.36 6.58 -4.77
C PHE A 129 9.88 6.86 -4.81
N LEU A 130 10.68 5.80 -4.82
CA LEU A 130 12.14 5.90 -4.88
C LEU A 130 12.65 5.52 -6.26
N GLU A 131 12.38 4.28 -6.68
CA GLU A 131 12.89 3.71 -7.92
C GLU A 131 12.04 2.52 -8.38
N GLN A 132 12.19 2.18 -9.65
CA GLN A 132 11.70 0.94 -10.24
C GLN A 132 12.80 0.33 -11.12
N GLY A 133 12.75 -0.97 -11.33
CA GLY A 133 13.72 -1.66 -12.16
C GLY A 133 13.39 -3.14 -12.34
N GLY A 134 14.41 -3.89 -12.76
CA GLY A 134 14.28 -5.30 -13.10
C GLY A 134 14.16 -5.51 -14.60
N ASP A 135 13.69 -6.69 -14.98
CA ASP A 135 13.35 -7.06 -16.33
C ASP A 135 12.11 -6.32 -16.79
N THR A 136 12.07 -5.98 -18.06
CA THR A 136 10.91 -5.35 -18.68
C THR A 136 9.83 -6.42 -18.84
N SER A 137 8.74 -6.34 -18.08
CA SER A 137 7.46 -6.91 -18.54
C SER A 137 7.18 -6.26 -19.90
N PRO A 138 6.75 -6.98 -20.94
CA PRO A 138 6.61 -6.42 -22.28
C PRO A 138 5.42 -5.45 -22.38
N ASP A 139 5.55 -4.29 -21.75
CA ASP A 139 4.73 -3.11 -21.97
C ASP A 139 5.49 -2.06 -22.80
N LEU A 140 6.40 -2.49 -23.69
CA LEU A 140 7.22 -1.59 -24.51
C LEU A 140 7.52 -2.11 -25.92
N ILE A 141 6.62 -2.91 -26.50
CA ILE A 141 6.65 -3.14 -27.95
C ILE A 141 5.36 -2.55 -28.52
N GLU A 142 5.42 -1.26 -28.86
CA GLU A 142 4.53 -0.66 -29.87
C GLU A 142 4.79 -1.29 -31.25
#